data_AF-A0A2E1MYY9-F1
#
_entry.id   AF-A0A2E1MYY9-F1
#
_cell.length_a   1.000
_cell.length_b   1.000
_cell.length_c   1.000
_cell.angle_alpha   90.00
_cell.angle_beta   90.00
_cell.angle_gamma   90.00
#
_symmetry.space_group_name_H-M   'P 1'
#
loop_
_entity.id
_entity.type
_entity.pdbx_description
1 polymer ?
#
loop_
_entity_poly.entity_id
_entity_poly.type
_entity_poly.pdbx_seq_one_letter_code
_entity_poly.pdbx_strand_id
1 'polypeptide(L)' 'MFFKRNFLEILRWGLRFHGLGHLIEVFSAVAESAYITAFIALFFITLEILASFYLPKEHIHFKPIKSDVHEDCES' A
#
# COMPACT_ATOMS: atom_id res chain seq x y z
N MET A 1 -8.38 8.97 19.19
CA MET A 1 -9.26 8.09 18.38
C MET A 1 -9.37 8.50 16.90
N PHE A 2 -9.00 9.73 16.51
CA PHE A 2 -9.06 10.20 15.11
C PHE A 2 -7.98 9.59 14.20
N PHE A 3 -6.72 9.53 14.66
CA PHE A 3 -5.60 8.98 13.87
C PHE A 3 -5.75 7.50 13.51
N LYS A 4 -6.23 6.66 14.43
CA LYS A 4 -6.43 5.21 14.18
C LYS A 4 -7.51 4.95 13.12
N ARG A 5 -8.52 5.82 13.02
CA ARG A 5 -9.66 5.65 12.12
C ARG A 5 -9.33 6.02 10.67
N ASN A 6 -8.42 6.97 10.47
CA ASN A 6 -8.02 7.44 9.13
C ASN A 6 -6.70 6.84 8.63
N PHE A 7 -5.96 6.12 9.49
CA PHE A 7 -4.66 5.54 9.15
C PHE A 7 -4.75 4.58 7.95
N LEU A 8 -5.77 3.74 7.88
CA LEU A 8 -5.92 2.78 6.77
C LEU A 8 -6.26 3.47 5.45
N GLU A 9 -7.04 4.53 5.50
CA GLU A 9 -7.30 5.37 4.32
C GLU A 9 -6.03 6.08 3.87
N ILE A 10 -5.26 6.66 4.79
CA ILE A 10 -3.94 7.25 4.49
C ILE A 10 -2.99 6.21 3.90
N LEU A 11 -2.99 4.98 4.43
CA LEU A 11 -2.14 3.90 3.95
C LEU A 11 -2.56 3.44 2.54
N ARG A 12 -3.87 3.30 2.26
CA ARG A 12 -4.36 2.96 0.91
C ARG A 12 -4.03 4.03 -0.11
N TRP A 13 -4.25 5.30 0.24
CA TRP A 13 -3.89 6.42 -0.63
C TRP A 13 -2.37 6.53 -0.80
N GLY A 14 -1.61 6.32 0.28
CA GLY A 14 -0.15 6.27 0.27
C GLY A 14 0.38 5.22 -0.70
N LEU A 15 -0.14 3.98 -0.66
CA LEU A 15 0.22 2.93 -1.61
C LEU A 15 -0.11 3.31 -3.07
N ARG A 16 -1.22 4.00 -3.31
CA ARG A 16 -1.59 4.46 -4.66
C ARG A 16 -0.66 5.55 -5.18
N PHE A 17 -0.31 6.51 -4.33
CA PHE A 17 0.61 7.59 -4.70
C PHE A 17 2.05 7.10 -4.82
N HIS A 18 2.48 6.16 -3.98
CA HIS A 18 3.79 5.53 -4.10
C HIS A 18 3.89 4.73 -5.40
N GLY A 19 2.85 3.97 -5.74
CA GLY A 19 2.81 3.23 -7.01
C GLY A 19 2.95 4.12 -8.24
N LEU A 20 2.41 5.34 -8.22
CA LEU A 20 2.65 6.33 -9.28
C LEU A 20 4.14 6.73 -9.39
N GLY A 21 4.85 6.81 -8.26
CA GLY A 21 6.30 7.04 -8.22
C GLY A 21 7.08 5.92 -8.89
N HIS A 22 6.73 4.66 -8.60
CA HIS A 22 7.37 3.52 -9.26
C HIS A 22 7.13 3.49 -10.79
N LEU A 23 6.01 4.01 -11.30
CA LEU A 23 5.83 4.15 -12.76
C LEU A 23 6.89 5.07 -13.36
N ILE A 24 7.16 6.21 -12.73
CA ILE A 24 8.20 7.14 -13.19
C ILE A 24 9.57 6.44 -13.18
N GLU A 25 9.84 5.67 -12.12
CA GLU A 25 11.08 4.91 -11.96
C GLU A 25 11.24 3.82 -13.03
N VAL A 26 10.18 3.08 -13.36
CA VAL A 26 10.17 2.12 -14.47
C VAL A 26 10.47 2.81 -15.79
N PHE A 27 9.81 3.93 -16.10
CA PHE A 27 10.06 4.67 -17.34
C PHE A 27 11.49 5.20 -17.42
N SER A 28 12.03 5.76 -16.33
CA SER A 28 13.41 6.24 -16.27
C SER A 28 14.40 5.10 -16.45
N ALA A 29 14.21 3.98 -15.75
CA ALA A 29 15.09 2.83 -15.84
C ALA A 29 15.09 2.17 -17.23
N VAL A 30 13.93 2.12 -17.91
CA VAL A 30 13.86 1.66 -19.31
C VAL A 30 14.61 2.62 -20.24
N ALA A 31 14.43 3.94 -20.08
CA ALA A 31 15.13 4.94 -20.88
C ALA A 31 16.66 4.87 -20.71
N GLU A 32 17.13 4.53 -19.50
CA GLU A 32 18.55 4.36 -19.17
C GLU A 32 19.07 2.93 -19.43
N SER A 33 18.26 2.04 -20.03
CA SER A 33 18.60 0.61 -20.25
C SER A 33 18.95 -0.17 -18.97
N ALA A 34 18.52 0.32 -17.80
CA ALA A 34 18.69 -0.31 -16.50
C ALA A 34 17.56 -1.34 -16.24
N TYR A 35 17.54 -2.42 -17.02
CA TYR A 35 16.42 -3.37 -17.04
C TYR A 35 16.19 -4.11 -15.71
N ILE A 36 17.24 -4.38 -14.93
CA ILE A 36 17.10 -4.99 -13.59
C ILE A 36 16.33 -4.04 -12.66
N THR A 37 16.68 -2.76 -12.68
CA THR A 37 15.97 -1.73 -11.90
C THR A 37 14.53 -1.59 -12.36
N ALA A 38 14.28 -1.56 -13.67
CA ALA A 38 12.94 -1.50 -14.23
C ALA A 38 12.09 -2.71 -13.79
N PHE A 39 12.66 -3.91 -13.77
CA PHE A 39 11.99 -5.12 -13.32
C PHE A 39 11.65 -5.07 -11.83
N ILE A 40 12.60 -4.63 -10.99
CA ILE A 40 12.39 -4.51 -9.54
C ILE A 40 11.29 -3.48 -9.26
N ALA A 41 11.35 -2.30 -9.89
CA ALA A 41 10.32 -1.27 -9.73
C ALA A 41 8.94 -1.77 -10.20
N LEU A 42 8.87 -2.53 -11.31
CA LEU A 42 7.64 -3.14 -11.80
C LEU A 42 7.10 -4.23 -10.85
N PHE A 43 7.98 -4.97 -10.19
CA PHE A 43 7.60 -5.95 -9.17
C PHE A 43 7.00 -5.25 -7.94
N PHE A 44 7.65 -4.18 -7.44
CA PHE A 44 7.16 -3.45 -6.28
C PHE A 44 5.83 -2.75 -6.53
N ILE A 45 5.64 -2.06 -7.65
CA ILE A 45 4.33 -1.45 -7.97
C ILE A 45 3.22 -2.51 -8.05
N THR A 46 3.53 -3.71 -8.55
CA THR A 46 2.56 -4.82 -8.55
C THR A 46 2.17 -5.19 -7.12
N LEU A 47 3.14 -5.33 -6.22
CA LEU A 47 2.87 -5.61 -4.81
C LEU A 47 2.08 -4.50 -4.13
N GLU A 48 2.37 -3.23 -4.42
CA GLU A 48 1.66 -2.09 -3.84
C GLU A 48 0.22 -1.97 -4.32
N ILE A 49 -0.04 -2.18 -5.61
CA ILE A 49 -1.40 -2.21 -6.14
C ILE A 49 -2.17 -3.36 -5.47
N LEU A 50 -1.55 -4.54 -5.38
CA LEU A 50 -2.14 -5.71 -4.76
C LEU A 50 -2.47 -5.47 -3.28
N ALA A 51 -1.53 -4.91 -2.53
CA ALA A 51 -1.71 -4.54 -1.12
C ALA A 51 -2.77 -3.44 -0.95
N SER A 52 -2.92 -2.52 -1.90
CA SER A 52 -3.97 -1.49 -1.87
C SER A 52 -5.37 -2.09 -1.90
N PHE A 53 -5.55 -3.21 -2.63
CA PHE A 53 -6.81 -3.94 -2.69
C PHE A 53 -7.04 -4.87 -1.49
N TYR A 54 -5.98 -5.53 -0.99
CA TYR A 54 -6.08 -6.47 0.12
C TYR A 54 -6.10 -5.82 1.51
N LEU A 55 -5.81 -4.51 1.60
CA LEU A 55 -5.96 -3.77 2.85
C LEU A 55 -7.44 -3.76 3.30
N PRO A 56 -7.78 -4.37 4.44
CA PRO A 56 -9.17 -4.55 4.88
C PRO A 56 -9.87 -3.19 5.02
N LYS A 57 -11.15 -3.15 4.65
CA LYS A 57 -12.01 -1.95 4.71
C LYS A 57 -12.35 -1.54 6.13
N GLU A 58 -12.26 -2.48 7.06
CA GLU A 58 -12.80 -2.37 8.40
C GLU A 58 -11.75 -1.91 9.41
N HIS A 59 -12.24 -1.46 10.57
CA HIS A 59 -11.42 -0.86 11.60
C HIS A 59 -10.48 -1.89 12.23
N ILE A 60 -9.17 -1.78 11.95
CA ILE A 60 -8.16 -2.63 12.59
C ILE A 60 -7.99 -2.20 14.06
N HIS A 61 -8.43 -3.05 14.98
CA HIS A 61 -8.09 -2.91 16.40
C HIS A 61 -6.66 -3.39 16.62
N PHE A 62 -5.72 -2.45 16.63
CA PHE A 62 -4.33 -2.71 17.00
C PHE A 62 -4.24 -3.12 18.48
N LYS A 63 -4.34 -4.42 18.75
CA LYS A 63 -3.89 -5.06 20.00
C LYS A 63 -2.40 -5.45 19.85
N PRO A 64 -1.61 -5.46 20.93
CA PRO A 64 -0.16 -5.67 20.88
C PRO A 64 0.29 -7.07 20.43
N ILE A 65 -0.61 -8.06 20.37
CA ILE A 65 -0.27 -9.46 20.04
C ILE A 65 -0.84 -9.89 18.68
N LYS A 66 -2.09 -9.53 18.37
CA LYS A 66 -2.73 -9.79 17.09
C LYS A 66 -3.81 -8.75 16.87
N SER A 67 -3.75 -8.03 15.77
CA SER A 67 -4.77 -7.06 15.42
C SER A 67 -6.06 -7.77 15.02
N ASP A 68 -7.18 -7.32 15.58
CA ASP A 68 -8.51 -7.84 15.28
C ASP A 68 -9.12 -7.02 14.13
N VAL A 69 -9.73 -7.71 13.17
CA VAL A 69 -10.45 -7.11 12.04
C VAL A 69 -11.91 -7.55 12.18
N HIS A 70 -12.81 -6.59 12.38
CA HIS A 70 -14.25 -6.84 12.52
C HIS A 70 -15.04 -5.78 11.75
N GLU A 71 -16.12 -6.20 11.06
CA GLU A 71 -17.03 -5.31 10.33
C GLU A 71 -17.81 -4.37 11.24
N ASP A 72 -18.21 -4.84 12.42
CA ASP A 72 -18.97 -4.06 13.40
C ASP A 72 -18.17 -3.89 14.70
N CYS A 73 -18.06 -2.65 15.15
CA CYS A 73 -17.61 -2.35 16.51
C CYS A 73 -18.74 -2.64 17.49
N GLU A 74 -18.68 -3.74 18.24
CA GLU A 74 -19.42 -3.80 19.51
C GLU A 74 -18.81 -2.73 20.43
N SER A 75 -19.61 -1.70 20.71
CA SER A 75 -19.30 -0.54 21.54
C SER A 75 -19.02 -0.92 22.99
#